data_AF-A0A817HMT9-F1
#
_entry.id   AF-A0A817HMT9-F1
#
_cell.length_a   1.000
_cell.length_b   1.000
_cell.length_c   1.000
_cell.angle_alpha   90.00
_cell.angle_beta   90.00
_cell.angle_gamma   90.00
#
_symmetry.space_group_name_H-M   'P 1'
#
loop_
_entity.id
_entity.type
_entity.pdbx_description
1 polymer ?
#
loop_
_entity_poly.entity_id
_entity_poly.type
_entity_poly.pdbx_seq_one_letter_code
_entity_poly.pdbx_strand_id
1 'polypeptide(L)'
;MDNEYNRYYIKIRTILEINPKTIHEELATALGSKASSYPTVAEWTKRFRKGREDVNDDPRSDRPVSELTDENIELVLEVINNDPHSTYDDIIAETFLSHGTIKRIIHDCLKMKKITSRWVPHQLTDEQKQERVKLCENLAKSRDGS
;
A
#
# COMPACT_ATOMS: atom_id res chain seq x y z
N MET A 1 12.78 18.42 2.22
CA MET A 1 14.23 18.24 2.35
C MET A 1 14.83 19.20 3.37
N ASP A 2 14.47 20.48 3.37
CA ASP A 2 15.14 21.51 4.21
C ASP A 2 15.05 21.35 5.74
N ASN A 3 14.08 20.60 6.29
CA ASN A 3 13.90 20.51 7.75
C ASN A 3 14.71 19.39 8.42
N GLU A 4 15.21 18.41 7.66
CA GLU A 4 15.96 17.26 8.21
C GLU A 4 17.36 17.67 8.67
N TYR A 5 18.03 18.52 7.90
CA TYR A 5 19.33 19.10 8.25
C TYR A 5 19.27 19.85 9.59
N ASN A 6 18.22 20.65 9.81
CA ASN A 6 18.01 21.37 11.07
C ASN A 6 17.86 20.40 12.24
N ARG A 7 17.13 19.28 12.06
CA ARG A 7 16.96 18.26 13.12
C ARG A 7 18.25 17.54 13.45
N TYR A 8 19.08 17.24 12.46
CA TYR A 8 20.39 16.64 12.67
C TYR A 8 21.30 17.57 13.48
N TYR A 9 21.31 18.86 13.13
CA TYR A 9 22.02 19.88 13.90
C TYR A 9 21.53 19.97 15.34
N ILE A 10 20.20 20.04 15.55
CA ILE A 10 19.59 20.07 16.88
C ILE A 10 19.97 18.83 17.68
N LYS A 11 19.99 17.64 17.06
CA LYS A 11 20.40 16.38 17.71
C LYS A 11 21.82 16.46 18.25
N ILE A 12 22.79 16.82 17.40
CA ILE A 12 24.21 16.93 17.79
C ILE A 12 24.37 17.96 18.92
N ARG A 13 23.76 19.14 18.77
CA ARG A 13 23.85 20.20 19.78
C ARG A 13 23.19 19.82 21.11
N THR A 14 22.11 19.04 21.06
CA THR A 14 21.43 18.53 22.26
C THR A 14 22.31 17.51 23.00
N ILE A 15 23.03 16.64 22.28
CA ILE A 15 24.00 15.69 22.85
C ILE A 15 25.16 16.44 23.52
N LEU A 16 25.57 17.58 22.94
CA LEU A 16 26.57 18.48 23.54
C LEU A 16 26.01 19.33 24.69
N GLU A 17 24.81 19.04 25.18
CA GLU A 17 24.13 19.72 26.29
C GLU A 17 23.89 21.23 26.08
N ILE A 18 23.84 21.69 24.83
CA ILE A 18 23.62 23.09 24.50
C ILE A 18 22.14 23.45 24.72
N ASN A 19 21.90 24.67 25.19
CA ASN A 19 20.56 25.17 25.47
C ASN A 19 19.77 25.40 24.16
N PRO A 20 18.50 24.95 24.05
CA PRO A 20 17.64 25.18 22.88
C PRO A 20 17.65 26.62 22.34
N LYS A 21 17.77 27.63 23.23
CA LYS A 21 17.83 29.03 22.82
C LYS A 21 19.06 29.32 21.97
N THR A 22 20.23 28.89 22.41
CA THR A 22 21.49 29.04 21.69
C THR A 22 21.45 28.28 20.37
N ILE A 23 20.88 27.07 20.36
CA ILE A 23 20.72 26.27 19.12
C ILE A 23 19.88 27.02 18.09
N HIS A 24 18.78 27.65 18.52
CA HIS A 24 17.94 28.44 17.64
C HIS A 24 18.65 29.70 17.12
N GLU A 25 19.40 30.40 17.97
CA GLU A 25 20.18 31.57 17.57
C GLU A 25 21.23 31.19 16.51
N GLU A 26 22.00 30.11 16.73
CA GLU A 26 22.97 29.59 15.77
C GLU A 26 22.33 29.22 14.43
N LEU A 27 21.18 28.52 14.46
CA LEU A 27 20.43 28.16 13.26
C LEU A 27 19.88 29.40 12.53
N ALA A 28 19.34 30.38 13.26
CA ALA A 28 18.81 31.61 12.69
C ALA A 28 19.92 32.45 12.05
N THR A 29 21.10 32.53 12.67
CA THR A 29 22.27 33.22 12.11
C THR A 29 22.77 32.54 10.85
N ALA A 30 22.83 31.20 10.82
CA ALA A 30 23.36 30.47 9.68
C ALA A 30 22.38 30.35 8.50
N LEU A 31 21.08 30.20 8.76
CA LEU A 31 20.08 29.79 7.76
C LEU A 31 18.96 30.81 7.54
N GLY A 32 18.86 31.86 8.37
CA GLY A 32 17.85 32.91 8.24
C GLY A 32 16.43 32.34 8.17
N SER A 33 15.71 32.61 7.07
CA SER A 33 14.34 32.15 6.85
C SER A 33 14.18 30.63 6.70
N LYS A 34 15.28 29.89 6.48
CA LYS A 34 15.28 28.42 6.40
C LYS A 34 15.51 27.75 7.77
N ALA A 35 15.77 28.53 8.81
CA ALA A 35 15.93 28.01 10.16
C ALA A 35 14.60 27.50 10.72
N SER A 36 14.65 26.40 11.49
CA SER A 36 13.50 25.93 12.25
C SER A 36 13.14 26.95 13.33
N SER A 37 11.83 27.17 13.53
CA SER A 37 11.35 28.06 14.57
C SER A 37 11.75 27.59 15.97
N TYR A 38 11.90 28.53 16.92
CA TYR A 38 12.24 28.20 18.31
C TYR A 38 11.36 27.11 18.95
N PRO A 39 10.01 27.11 18.79
CA PRO A 39 9.18 26.02 19.31
C PRO A 39 9.54 24.65 18.74
N THR A 40 9.90 24.59 17.46
CA THR A 40 10.36 23.35 16.79
C THR A 40 11.68 22.88 17.40
N VAL A 41 12.65 23.80 17.57
CA VAL A 41 13.94 23.51 18.20
C VAL A 41 13.76 22.97 19.62
N ALA A 42 12.91 23.62 20.43
CA ALA A 42 12.64 23.22 21.80
C ALA A 42 12.00 21.83 21.89
N GLU A 43 11.02 21.54 21.03
CA GLU A 43 10.35 20.24 20.99
C GLU A 43 11.30 19.11 20.56
N TRP A 44 12.11 19.32 19.52
CA TRP A 44 13.12 18.34 19.10
C TRP A 44 14.18 18.12 20.17
N THR A 45 14.67 19.19 20.82
CA THR A 45 15.62 19.07 21.94
C THR A 45 15.04 18.24 23.08
N LYS A 46 13.76 18.47 23.42
CA LYS A 46 13.04 17.68 24.43
C LYS A 46 12.93 16.21 24.03
N ARG A 47 12.63 15.91 22.76
CA ARG A 47 12.56 14.53 22.23
C ARG A 47 13.91 13.82 22.31
N PHE A 48 14.99 14.48 21.91
CA PHE A 48 16.34 13.90 21.97
C PHE A 48 16.80 13.68 23.43
N ARG A 49 16.51 14.61 24.35
CA ARG A 49 16.78 14.41 25.78
C ARG A 49 16.00 13.24 26.40
N LYS A 50 14.85 12.88 25.83
CA LYS A 50 14.07 11.69 26.22
C LYS A 50 14.60 10.39 25.61
N GLY A 51 15.72 10.41 24.89
CA GLY A 51 16.35 9.22 24.31
C GLY A 51 15.90 8.87 22.90
N ARG A 52 15.18 9.76 22.18
CA ARG A 52 14.92 9.55 20.75
C ARG A 52 16.22 9.66 19.96
N GLU A 53 16.48 8.75 19.04
CA GLU A 53 17.67 8.82 18.15
C GLU A 53 17.32 9.21 16.71
N ASP A 54 16.10 8.96 16.27
CA ASP A 54 15.68 9.22 14.89
C ASP A 54 15.28 10.69 14.65
N VAL A 55 15.73 11.24 13.53
CA VAL A 55 15.45 12.61 13.06
C VAL A 55 14.25 12.67 12.10
N ASN A 56 13.80 11.52 11.60
CA ASN A 56 12.64 11.43 10.72
C ASN A 56 11.34 11.75 11.47
N ASP A 57 10.33 12.16 10.71
CA ASP A 57 8.97 12.28 11.25
C ASP A 57 8.48 10.92 11.73
N ASP A 58 7.73 10.92 12.83
CA ASP A 58 6.97 9.73 13.23
C ASP A 58 6.01 9.34 12.08
N PRO A 59 5.69 8.04 11.92
CA PRO A 59 4.65 7.62 11.01
C PRO A 59 3.42 8.49 11.25
N ARG A 60 3.01 9.23 10.22
CA ARG A 60 1.78 10.02 10.34
C ARG A 60 0.67 9.03 10.58
N SER A 61 -0.19 9.32 11.56
CA SER A 61 -1.46 8.62 11.65
C SER A 61 -2.24 8.99 10.40
N ASP A 62 -2.13 8.17 9.36
CA ASP A 62 -3.04 8.26 8.24
C ASP A 62 -4.45 8.07 8.79
N ARG A 63 -5.40 8.78 8.20
CA ARG A 63 -6.80 8.67 8.59
C ARG A 63 -7.18 7.18 8.52
N PRO A 64 -7.65 6.55 9.61
CA PRO A 64 -8.18 5.20 9.51
C PRO A 64 -9.32 5.26 8.51
N VAL A 65 -9.16 4.56 7.40
CA VAL A 65 -10.23 4.40 6.42
C VAL A 65 -11.14 3.39 7.08
N SER A 66 -12.19 3.86 7.75
CA SER A 66 -13.14 3.04 8.50
C SER A 66 -13.75 1.90 7.69
N GLU A 67 -13.63 1.96 6.37
CA GLU A 67 -14.20 1.00 5.44
C GLU A 67 -13.23 -0.12 5.01
N LEU A 68 -11.94 -0.07 5.38
CA LEU A 68 -10.96 -1.15 5.11
C LEU A 68 -10.85 -2.13 6.29
N THR A 69 -11.98 -2.62 6.78
CA THR A 69 -12.00 -3.68 7.80
C THR A 69 -11.86 -5.05 7.15
N ASP A 70 -11.43 -6.05 7.92
CA ASP A 70 -11.28 -7.42 7.40
C ASP A 70 -12.62 -7.99 6.91
N GLU A 71 -13.74 -7.62 7.56
CA GLU A 71 -15.08 -8.03 7.15
C GLU A 71 -15.46 -7.49 5.77
N ASN A 72 -15.17 -6.21 5.50
CA ASN A 72 -15.45 -5.60 4.21
C ASN A 72 -14.56 -6.17 3.09
N ILE A 73 -13.32 -6.52 3.43
CA ILE A 73 -12.40 -7.18 2.49
C ILE A 73 -12.93 -8.57 2.13
N GLU A 74 -13.36 -9.34 3.12
CA GLU A 74 -13.94 -10.67 2.91
C GLU A 74 -15.23 -10.61 2.10
N LEU A 75 -16.11 -9.64 2.39
CA LEU A 75 -17.35 -9.45 1.65
C LEU A 75 -17.10 -9.16 0.16
N VAL A 76 -16.17 -8.25 -0.16
CA VAL A 76 -15.79 -7.96 -1.56
C VAL A 76 -15.17 -9.20 -2.23
N LEU A 77 -14.38 -9.97 -1.50
CA LEU A 77 -13.77 -11.20 -2.02
C LEU A 77 -14.83 -12.27 -2.34
N GLU A 78 -15.86 -12.41 -1.51
CA GLU A 78 -16.96 -13.35 -1.72
C GLU A 78 -17.73 -13.02 -3.01
N VAL A 79 -18.07 -11.75 -3.23
CA VAL A 79 -18.74 -11.30 -4.47
C VAL A 79 -17.92 -11.66 -5.71
N ILE A 80 -16.61 -11.41 -5.68
CA ILE A 80 -15.71 -11.72 -6.79
C ILE A 80 -15.56 -13.23 -7.03
N ASN A 81 -15.54 -14.03 -5.96
CA ASN A 81 -15.44 -15.49 -6.08
C ASN A 81 -16.73 -16.12 -6.61
N ASN A 82 -17.89 -15.54 -6.28
CA ASN A 82 -19.19 -16.00 -6.78
C ASN A 82 -19.36 -15.70 -8.27
N ASP A 83 -19.02 -14.49 -8.71
CA ASP A 83 -18.96 -14.15 -10.14
C ASP A 83 -17.70 -13.33 -10.48
N PRO A 84 -16.69 -13.95 -11.11
CA PRO A 84 -15.49 -13.27 -11.59
C PRO A 84 -15.74 -12.19 -12.65
N HIS A 85 -16.95 -12.11 -13.23
CA HIS A 85 -17.36 -11.09 -14.19
C HIS A 85 -18.11 -9.92 -13.55
N SER A 86 -18.31 -9.93 -12.23
CA SER A 86 -18.94 -8.83 -11.48
C SER A 86 -18.31 -7.48 -11.82
N THR A 87 -19.15 -6.50 -12.10
CA THR A 87 -18.73 -5.11 -12.31
C THR A 87 -18.54 -4.39 -10.98
N TYR A 88 -17.95 -3.18 -11.02
CA TYR A 88 -17.89 -2.34 -9.83
C TYR A 88 -19.30 -2.01 -9.29
N ASP A 89 -20.27 -1.81 -10.17
CA ASP A 89 -21.64 -1.47 -9.77
C ASP A 89 -22.33 -2.65 -9.06
N ASP A 90 -22.07 -3.88 -9.52
CA ASP A 90 -22.58 -5.09 -8.86
C ASP A 90 -21.99 -5.23 -7.45
N ILE A 91 -20.68 -5.01 -7.30
CA ILE A 91 -20.00 -5.06 -6.00
C ILE A 91 -20.50 -3.93 -5.08
N ILE A 92 -20.76 -2.73 -5.61
CA ILE A 92 -21.33 -1.62 -4.83
C ILE A 92 -22.74 -1.98 -4.35
N ALA A 93 -23.56 -2.58 -5.20
CA ALA A 93 -24.92 -2.97 -4.85
C ALA A 93 -24.96 -4.02 -3.74
N GLU A 94 -24.01 -4.95 -3.72
CA GLU A 94 -23.95 -6.03 -2.72
C GLU A 94 -23.28 -5.59 -1.41
N THR A 95 -22.21 -4.78 -1.50
CA THR A 95 -21.38 -4.42 -0.34
C THR A 95 -21.71 -3.06 0.29
N PHE A 96 -22.44 -2.21 -0.43
CA PHE A 96 -22.72 -0.81 -0.08
C PHE A 96 -21.46 0.06 0.14
N LEU A 97 -20.30 -0.41 -0.33
CA LEU A 97 -19.04 0.32 -0.22
C LEU A 97 -18.89 1.33 -1.34
N SER A 98 -18.11 2.38 -1.09
CA SER A 98 -17.79 3.34 -2.14
C SER A 98 -16.90 2.72 -3.22
N HIS A 99 -17.03 3.19 -4.45
CA HIS A 99 -16.16 2.77 -5.57
C HIS A 99 -14.66 2.93 -5.22
N GLY A 100 -14.29 3.99 -4.49
CA GLY A 100 -12.91 4.24 -4.08
C GLY A 100 -12.39 3.17 -3.13
N THR A 101 -13.21 2.76 -2.17
CA THR A 101 -12.90 1.70 -1.21
C THR A 101 -12.78 0.35 -1.90
N ILE A 102 -13.75 -0.03 -2.74
CA ILE A 102 -13.71 -1.29 -3.50
C ILE A 102 -12.44 -1.38 -4.36
N LYS A 103 -12.10 -0.29 -5.07
CA LYS A 103 -10.87 -0.21 -5.87
C LYS A 103 -9.61 -0.47 -5.05
N ARG A 104 -9.53 0.10 -3.83
CA ARG A 104 -8.41 -0.13 -2.90
C ARG A 104 -8.41 -1.56 -2.37
N ILE A 105 -9.56 -2.11 -2.00
CA ILE A 105 -9.66 -3.51 -1.55
C ILE A 105 -9.13 -4.45 -2.63
N ILE A 106 -9.62 -4.31 -3.87
CA ILE A 106 -9.23 -5.19 -4.99
C ILE A 106 -7.72 -5.09 -5.27
N HIS A 107 -7.16 -3.89 -5.36
CA HIS A 107 -5.76 -3.70 -5.79
C HIS A 107 -4.74 -3.72 -4.64
N ASP A 108 -5.05 -3.09 -3.51
CA ASP A 108 -4.12 -2.91 -2.41
C ASP A 108 -4.21 -4.06 -1.38
N CYS A 109 -5.40 -4.57 -1.10
CA CYS A 109 -5.59 -5.64 -0.11
C CYS A 109 -5.53 -7.03 -0.78
N LEU A 110 -6.39 -7.30 -1.75
CA LEU A 110 -6.50 -8.61 -2.43
C LEU A 110 -5.42 -8.82 -3.51
N LYS A 111 -4.70 -7.75 -3.90
CA LYS A 111 -3.65 -7.77 -4.94
C LYS A 111 -4.12 -8.34 -6.29
N MET A 112 -5.41 -8.16 -6.61
CA MET A 112 -6.03 -8.65 -7.84
C MET A 112 -5.90 -7.65 -8.99
N LYS A 113 -6.00 -8.17 -10.21
CA LYS A 113 -5.99 -7.40 -11.47
C LYS A 113 -7.09 -7.90 -12.39
N LYS A 114 -7.73 -6.98 -13.11
CA LYS A 114 -8.69 -7.32 -14.16
C LYS A 114 -7.98 -8.05 -15.30
N ILE A 115 -8.49 -9.24 -15.65
CA ILE A 115 -8.06 -10.01 -16.81
C ILE A 115 -9.29 -10.17 -17.72
N THR A 116 -9.11 -10.00 -19.02
CA THR A 116 -10.18 -10.21 -20.00
C THR A 116 -10.26 -11.68 -20.40
N SER A 117 -11.48 -12.23 -20.49
CA SER A 117 -11.71 -13.57 -21.04
C SER A 117 -11.11 -13.72 -22.43
N ARG A 118 -10.62 -14.92 -22.74
CA ARG A 118 -10.11 -15.26 -24.08
C ARG A 118 -11.26 -15.72 -24.97
N TRP A 119 -11.22 -15.32 -26.23
CA TRP A 119 -12.17 -15.83 -27.22
C TRP A 119 -11.92 -17.32 -27.50
N VAL A 120 -12.99 -18.11 -27.56
CA VAL A 120 -12.95 -19.55 -27.85
C VAL A 120 -13.74 -19.81 -29.14
N PRO A 121 -13.20 -20.55 -30.12
CA PRO A 121 -13.82 -20.68 -31.45
C PRO A 121 -15.22 -21.27 -31.50
N HIS A 122 -15.54 -22.20 -30.61
CA HIS A 122 -16.84 -22.86 -30.55
C HIS A 122 -17.05 -23.42 -29.14
N GLN A 123 -18.30 -23.51 -28.71
CA GLN A 123 -18.67 -24.18 -27.46
C GLN A 123 -18.63 -25.69 -27.68
N LEU A 124 -17.72 -26.37 -26.98
CA LEU A 124 -17.58 -27.82 -27.07
C LEU A 124 -18.57 -28.53 -26.15
N THR A 125 -19.21 -29.58 -26.66
CA THR A 125 -19.96 -30.53 -25.83
C THR A 125 -18.99 -31.38 -24.98
N ASP A 126 -19.50 -31.99 -23.91
CA ASP A 126 -18.65 -32.82 -23.05
C ASP A 126 -18.10 -34.06 -23.77
N GLU A 127 -18.90 -34.65 -24.67
CA GLU A 127 -18.45 -35.74 -25.55
C GLU A 127 -17.28 -35.30 -26.43
N GLN A 128 -17.38 -34.13 -27.08
CA GLN A 128 -16.32 -33.59 -27.92
C GLN A 128 -15.04 -33.28 -27.11
N LYS A 129 -15.17 -32.79 -25.87
CA LYS A 129 -14.02 -32.58 -24.98
C LYS A 129 -13.32 -33.91 -24.69
N GLN A 130 -14.07 -34.96 -24.35
CA GLN A 130 -13.52 -36.28 -24.06
C GLN A 130 -12.81 -36.90 -25.27
N GLU A 131 -13.41 -36.82 -26.46
CA GLU A 131 -12.77 -37.31 -27.70
C GLU A 131 -11.47 -36.57 -27.99
N ARG A 132 -11.45 -35.24 -27.84
CA ARG A 132 -10.25 -34.43 -28.05
C ARG A 132 -9.13 -34.83 -27.08
N VAL A 133 -9.43 -35.04 -25.80
CA VAL A 133 -8.44 -35.50 -24.82
C VAL A 133 -7.88 -36.87 -25.21
N LYS A 134 -8.74 -37.85 -25.52
CA LYS A 134 -8.31 -39.20 -25.95
C LYS A 134 -7.40 -39.16 -27.18
N LEU A 135 -7.78 -38.35 -28.17
CA LEU A 135 -7.03 -38.24 -29.41
C LEU A 135 -5.66 -37.60 -29.17
N CYS A 136 -5.59 -36.54 -28.36
CA CYS A 136 -4.33 -35.92 -27.95
C CYS A 136 -3.42 -36.89 -27.17
N GLU A 137 -3.98 -37.67 -26.22
CA GLU A 137 -3.22 -38.67 -25.47
C GLU A 137 -2.64 -39.76 -26.38
N ASN A 138 -3.42 -40.25 -27.35
CA ASN A 138 -2.96 -41.25 -28.31
C ASN A 138 -1.85 -40.71 -29.22
N LEU A 139 -1.99 -39.46 -29.69
CA LEU A 139 -0.96 -38.79 -30.49
C LEU A 139 0.32 -38.52 -29.69
N ALA A 140 0.22 -38.25 -28.38
CA ALA A 140 1.39 -38.12 -27.52
C ALA A 140 2.12 -39.47 -27.37
N LYS A 141 1.38 -40.55 -27.08
CA LYS A 141 1.95 -41.91 -26.96
C LYS A 141 2.62 -42.40 -28.24
N SER A 142 2.06 -42.07 -29.41
CA SER A 142 2.67 -42.45 -30.69
C SER A 142 3.91 -41.64 -31.04
N ARG A 143 4.03 -40.41 -30.51
CA ARG A 143 5.20 -39.54 -30.68
C ARG A 143 6.38 -39.96 -29.79
N ASP A 144 6.09 -40.52 -28.62
CA ASP A 144 7.10 -41.02 -27.67
C ASP A 144 7.41 -42.54 -27.87
N GLY A 145 7.01 -43.10 -29.01
CA GLY A 145 6.83 -44.54 -29.19
C GLY A 145 8.07 -45.43 -29.10
N SER A 146 7.81 -46.65 -28.61
CA SER A 146 8.62 -47.89 -28.58
C SER A 146 9.62 -48.05 -27.45
#